data_AF-A0A3M1QB04-F1
#
_entry.id   AF-A0A3M1QB04-F1
#
_cell.length_a   1.000
_cell.length_b   1.000
_cell.length_c   1.000
_cell.angle_alpha   90.00
_cell.angle_beta   90.00
_cell.angle_gamma   90.00
#
_symmetry.space_group_name_H-M   'P 1'
#
loop_
_entity.id
_entity.type
_entity.pdbx_description
1 polymer ?
#
loop_
_entity_poly.entity_id
_entity_poly.type
_entity_poly.pdbx_seq_one_letter_code
_entity_poly.pdbx_strand_id
1 'polypeptide(L)'
;MSDVATAQPVETKYKLDDLLRFMVKQEASDLHLKPMRPPLLRLKGKLIPLKGAPIKPEEMDALLRGLLSEEQVRTLERRRCVEFGYSVPGISRFRGTIFYQRGTLGGVFRRVPFAFPTLDEWGLPDVIKELADLRQGLVLITGPTGSGKSSTLAALMQEIVNKRLVHIVTIEDPIEFLLTDGLGAVTQREVGSDTTNFADALRNALRQDPDVIMVGENRDLETMSTTLTAAETGHLVLTTLHTNNAPQTIDRIIDMFPAEQHRQVRQQLSQVLRAVISLQLVERADGQGLVAAVEILRDSPRVARLIKEGAINELGEEIEKSVAYYRMQSMNQSLAALVINNVITREAALEASLNPGDLDLMLRKFYYAASGRTDAPGEESDMPSDADYSRISKLLEIERLYSELQESFEHEIAEREAKIRQLEQAVRSQSENESGRDARFQQLLEEKERLARTLETQRAEYEGKIERLQARIRELTTESSPSSTGRSGFFRR
;
A
#
# COMPACT_ATOMS: atom_id res chain seq x y z
N MET A 1 1.03 -30.46 58.75
CA MET A 1 0.89 -31.35 57.58
C MET A 1 -0.58 -31.42 57.26
N SER A 2 -1.02 -30.53 56.36
CA SER A 2 -2.42 -30.43 55.92
C SER A 2 -2.51 -31.00 54.52
N ASP A 3 -3.39 -31.97 54.35
CA ASP A 3 -3.63 -32.75 53.14
C ASP A 3 -3.74 -31.89 51.88
N VAL A 4 -2.76 -32.04 50.98
CA VAL A 4 -2.90 -31.65 49.58
C VAL A 4 -3.70 -32.78 48.91
N ALA A 5 -5.02 -32.65 48.93
CA ALA A 5 -5.90 -33.48 48.14
C ALA A 5 -5.52 -33.31 46.66
N THR A 6 -4.88 -34.33 46.09
CA THR A 6 -4.59 -34.44 44.66
C THR A 6 -5.92 -34.57 43.95
N ALA A 7 -6.38 -33.48 43.31
CA ALA A 7 -7.59 -33.47 42.51
C ALA A 7 -7.47 -34.51 41.39
N GLN A 8 -8.44 -35.40 41.27
CA GLN A 8 -8.53 -36.34 40.16
C GLN A 8 -8.64 -35.56 38.84
N PRO A 9 -7.97 -36.01 37.76
CA PRO A 9 -8.08 -35.33 36.47
C PRO A 9 -9.52 -35.39 35.97
N VAL A 10 -10.13 -34.22 35.74
CA VAL A 10 -11.45 -34.10 35.13
C VAL A 10 -11.35 -34.60 33.70
N GLU A 11 -11.93 -35.77 33.41
CA GLU A 11 -11.91 -36.37 32.08
C GLU A 11 -12.84 -35.59 31.14
N THR A 12 -12.27 -34.82 30.22
CA THR A 12 -13.03 -34.02 29.26
C THR A 12 -13.40 -34.86 28.03
N LYS A 13 -14.69 -34.85 27.65
CA LYS A 13 -15.17 -35.54 26.43
C LYS A 13 -14.64 -34.94 25.13
N TYR A 14 -14.17 -33.69 25.16
CA TYR A 14 -13.61 -33.00 24.01
C TYR A 14 -12.13 -32.72 24.25
N LYS A 15 -11.31 -33.03 23.25
CA LYS A 15 -9.93 -32.55 23.16
C LYS A 15 -9.90 -31.32 22.25
N LEU A 16 -9.22 -30.26 22.67
CA LEU A 16 -9.18 -29.03 21.89
C LEU A 16 -8.58 -29.26 20.51
N ASP A 17 -7.46 -29.99 20.42
CA ASP A 17 -6.81 -30.33 19.15
C ASP A 17 -7.82 -30.87 18.16
N ASP A 18 -8.62 -31.87 18.56
CA ASP A 18 -9.64 -32.50 17.70
C ASP A 18 -10.70 -31.49 17.22
N LEU A 19 -11.13 -30.58 18.10
CA LEU A 19 -12.05 -29.50 17.73
C LEU A 19 -11.42 -28.53 16.72
N LEU A 20 -10.14 -28.18 16.90
CA LEU A 20 -9.39 -27.32 15.99
C LEU A 20 -9.10 -28.03 14.65
N ARG A 21 -8.79 -29.34 14.65
CA ARG A 21 -8.67 -30.14 13.42
C ARG A 21 -10.00 -30.12 12.66
N PHE A 22 -11.10 -30.31 13.38
CA PHE A 22 -12.44 -30.30 12.79
C PHE A 22 -12.81 -28.92 12.26
N MET A 23 -12.52 -27.85 13.00
CA MET A 23 -12.70 -26.45 12.57
C MET A 23 -12.01 -26.20 11.21
N VAL A 24 -10.75 -26.60 11.06
CA VAL A 24 -10.00 -26.47 9.81
C VAL A 24 -10.62 -27.30 8.68
N LYS A 25 -10.99 -28.55 8.96
CA LYS A 25 -11.65 -29.45 7.99
C LYS A 25 -12.99 -28.91 7.48
N GLN A 26 -13.70 -28.14 8.31
CA GLN A 26 -14.97 -27.51 7.92
C GLN A 26 -14.79 -26.12 7.31
N GLU A 27 -13.55 -25.63 7.16
CA GLU A 27 -13.26 -24.26 6.72
C GLU A 27 -13.95 -23.19 7.57
N ALA A 28 -14.05 -23.44 8.89
CA ALA A 28 -14.60 -22.47 9.83
C ALA A 28 -13.58 -21.38 10.18
N SER A 29 -14.06 -20.14 10.36
CA SER A 29 -13.23 -18.98 10.71
C SER A 29 -12.89 -18.94 12.20
N ASP A 30 -13.87 -19.26 13.05
CA ASP A 30 -13.75 -19.22 14.51
C ASP A 30 -14.39 -20.45 15.18
N LEU A 31 -13.76 -20.94 16.24
CA LEU A 31 -14.31 -21.89 17.21
C LEU A 31 -14.64 -21.13 18.49
N HIS A 32 -15.89 -21.20 18.93
CA HIS A 32 -16.36 -20.60 20.17
C HIS A 32 -16.68 -21.71 21.19
N LEU A 33 -16.07 -21.59 22.37
CA LEU A 33 -16.28 -22.46 23.52
C LEU A 33 -16.99 -21.67 24.61
N LYS A 34 -18.23 -22.09 24.90
CA LYS A 34 -19.08 -21.47 25.91
C LYS A 34 -19.64 -22.53 26.86
N PRO A 35 -19.53 -22.35 28.19
CA PRO A 35 -20.11 -23.24 29.18
C PRO A 35 -21.59 -23.50 28.93
N MET A 36 -22.01 -24.74 29.22
CA MET A 36 -23.37 -25.25 29.04
C MET A 36 -23.87 -25.18 27.59
N ARG A 37 -22.97 -25.12 26.60
CA ARG A 37 -23.29 -25.30 25.18
C ARG A 37 -22.30 -26.27 24.52
N PRO A 38 -22.70 -26.94 23.43
CA PRO A 38 -21.72 -27.62 22.59
C PRO A 38 -20.78 -26.59 21.95
N PRO A 39 -19.58 -27.00 21.50
CA PRO A 39 -18.71 -26.14 20.70
C PRO A 39 -19.45 -25.56 19.50
N LEU A 40 -19.17 -24.30 19.17
CA LEU A 40 -19.80 -23.57 18.08
C LEU A 40 -18.74 -23.20 17.04
N LEU A 41 -19.02 -23.47 15.77
CA LEU A 41 -18.18 -23.02 14.66
C LEU A 41 -18.81 -21.81 13.97
N ARG A 42 -17.99 -20.86 13.54
CA ARG A 42 -18.41 -19.82 12.60
C ARG A 42 -18.12 -20.27 11.17
N LEU A 43 -19.17 -20.46 10.39
CA LEU A 43 -19.11 -20.89 8.99
C LEU A 43 -19.82 -19.83 8.14
N LYS A 44 -19.06 -19.19 7.23
CA LYS A 44 -19.57 -18.13 6.33
C LYS A 44 -20.37 -17.05 7.11
N GLY A 45 -19.80 -16.61 8.24
CA GLY A 45 -20.38 -15.61 9.13
C GLY A 45 -21.45 -16.11 10.11
N LYS A 46 -21.98 -17.32 9.95
CA LYS A 46 -23.05 -17.89 10.80
C LYS A 46 -22.49 -18.81 11.89
N LEU A 47 -22.99 -18.71 13.11
CA LEU A 47 -22.64 -19.61 14.21
C LEU A 47 -23.47 -20.90 14.14
N ILE A 48 -22.78 -22.04 14.08
CA ILE A 48 -23.38 -23.38 13.95
C ILE A 48 -22.87 -24.26 15.10
N PRO A 49 -23.75 -24.86 15.92
CA PRO A 49 -23.34 -25.77 16.98
C PRO A 49 -22.90 -27.12 16.41
N LEU A 50 -21.82 -27.68 16.97
CA LEU A 50 -21.44 -29.05 16.71
C LEU A 50 -22.46 -30.02 17.34
N LYS A 51 -22.62 -31.19 16.71
CA LYS A 51 -23.39 -32.28 17.29
C LYS A 51 -22.59 -32.85 18.47
N GLY A 52 -23.13 -32.72 19.68
CA GLY A 52 -22.50 -33.27 20.87
C GLY A 52 -23.09 -32.73 22.17
N ALA A 53 -22.55 -33.21 23.28
CA ALA A 53 -22.96 -32.77 24.61
C ALA A 53 -22.46 -31.34 24.92
N PRO A 54 -23.20 -30.56 25.72
CA PRO A 54 -22.70 -29.32 26.29
C PRO A 54 -21.46 -29.53 27.15
N ILE A 55 -20.53 -28.56 27.14
CA ILE A 55 -19.34 -28.57 28.00
C ILE A 55 -19.69 -27.93 29.34
N LYS A 56 -19.46 -28.64 30.45
CA LYS A 56 -19.71 -28.11 31.81
C LYS A 56 -18.65 -27.09 32.22
N PRO A 57 -18.94 -26.20 33.19
CA PRO A 57 -17.97 -25.19 33.65
C PRO A 57 -16.62 -25.77 34.11
N GLU A 58 -16.63 -26.89 34.83
CA GLU A 58 -15.42 -27.53 35.36
C GLU A 58 -14.59 -28.15 34.23
N GLU A 59 -15.25 -28.78 33.25
CA GLU A 59 -14.61 -29.32 32.04
C GLU A 59 -14.01 -28.20 31.19
N MET A 60 -14.71 -27.06 31.09
CA MET A 60 -14.25 -25.89 30.35
C MET A 60 -13.01 -25.28 31.00
N ASP A 61 -12.99 -25.18 32.34
CA ASP A 61 -11.86 -24.64 33.07
C ASP A 61 -10.61 -25.51 32.87
N ALA A 62 -10.76 -26.83 33.00
CA ALA A 62 -9.69 -27.78 32.73
C ALA A 62 -9.20 -27.71 31.26
N LEU A 63 -10.13 -27.63 30.31
CA LEU A 63 -9.82 -27.55 28.87
C LEU A 63 -9.04 -26.28 28.51
N LEU A 64 -9.46 -25.12 29.02
CA LEU A 64 -8.91 -23.82 28.63
C LEU A 64 -7.63 -23.47 29.40
N ARG A 65 -7.56 -23.76 30.71
CA ARG A 65 -6.34 -23.47 31.50
C ARG A 65 -5.17 -24.35 31.11
N GLY A 66 -5.43 -25.59 30.70
CA GLY A 66 -4.38 -26.52 30.25
C GLY A 66 -3.62 -26.03 29.00
N LEU A 67 -4.12 -25.00 28.32
CA LEU A 67 -3.50 -24.40 27.13
C LEU A 67 -2.51 -23.28 27.46
N LEU A 68 -2.64 -22.71 28.66
CA LEU A 68 -1.97 -21.48 29.03
C LEU A 68 -0.66 -21.80 29.76
N SER A 69 0.39 -21.02 29.47
CA SER A 69 1.60 -20.99 30.29
C SER A 69 1.30 -20.45 31.69
N GLU A 70 2.19 -20.68 32.66
CA GLU A 70 2.01 -20.13 34.01
C GLU A 70 1.84 -18.60 34.02
N GLU A 71 2.56 -17.89 33.15
CA GLU A 71 2.46 -16.44 33.02
C GLU A 71 1.11 -16.00 32.42
N GLN A 72 0.64 -16.73 31.41
CA GLN A 72 -0.67 -16.49 30.81
C GLN A 72 -1.81 -16.78 31.81
N VAL A 73 -1.67 -17.82 32.65
CA VAL A 73 -2.63 -18.09 33.76
C VAL A 73 -2.65 -16.92 34.74
N ARG A 74 -1.48 -16.42 35.18
CA ARG A 74 -1.41 -15.23 36.04
C ARG A 74 -2.05 -14.00 35.39
N THR A 75 -1.86 -13.83 34.08
CA THR A 75 -2.48 -12.75 33.32
C THR A 75 -4.00 -12.90 33.25
N LEU A 76 -4.51 -14.10 32.99
CA LEU A 76 -5.94 -14.41 33.01
C LEU A 76 -6.56 -14.15 34.39
N GLU A 77 -5.88 -14.50 35.48
CA GLU A 77 -6.38 -14.27 36.84
C GLU A 77 -6.43 -12.79 37.21
N ARG A 78 -5.41 -12.03 36.80
CA ARG A 78 -5.29 -10.59 37.08
C ARG A 78 -6.18 -9.73 36.18
N ARG A 79 -6.16 -9.96 34.87
CA ARG A 79 -6.86 -9.14 33.86
C ARG A 79 -8.22 -9.71 33.44
N ARG A 80 -8.56 -10.93 33.88
CA ARG A 80 -9.79 -11.66 33.50
C ARG A 80 -9.93 -11.96 32.00
N CYS A 81 -8.86 -11.76 31.23
CA CYS A 81 -8.75 -12.02 29.81
C CYS A 81 -7.27 -12.27 29.46
N VAL A 82 -7.01 -13.17 28.52
CA VAL A 82 -5.69 -13.39 27.93
C VAL A 82 -5.82 -13.76 26.45
N GLU A 83 -4.92 -13.23 25.63
CA GLU A 83 -4.76 -13.56 24.21
C GLU A 83 -3.43 -14.27 24.00
N PHE A 84 -3.40 -15.24 23.09
CA PHE A 84 -2.20 -16.05 22.83
C PHE A 84 -2.30 -16.78 21.47
N GLY A 85 -1.16 -17.11 20.86
CA GLY A 85 -1.07 -18.04 19.75
C GLY A 85 -1.08 -19.50 20.22
N TYR A 86 -1.75 -20.37 19.46
CA TYR A 86 -1.79 -21.81 19.68
C TYR A 86 -1.58 -22.55 18.35
N SER A 87 -0.66 -23.50 18.31
CA SER A 87 -0.33 -24.23 17.08
C SER A 87 -0.67 -25.70 17.23
N VAL A 88 -1.41 -26.25 16.25
CA VAL A 88 -1.63 -27.69 16.13
C VAL A 88 -0.72 -28.22 15.01
N PRO A 89 0.31 -29.02 15.32
CA PRO A 89 1.26 -29.52 14.33
C PRO A 89 0.58 -30.20 13.14
N GLY A 90 1.02 -29.82 11.94
CA GLY A 90 0.49 -30.33 10.67
C GLY A 90 -0.91 -29.85 10.30
N ILE A 91 -1.48 -28.87 11.01
CA ILE A 91 -2.84 -28.37 10.72
C ILE A 91 -2.88 -26.86 10.52
N SER A 92 -2.66 -26.08 11.57
CA SER A 92 -2.77 -24.61 11.52
C SER A 92 -2.28 -23.99 12.81
N ARG A 93 -1.94 -22.70 12.72
CA ARG A 93 -1.91 -21.81 13.88
C ARG A 93 -3.30 -21.20 14.11
N PHE A 94 -3.57 -20.89 15.37
CA PHE A 94 -4.79 -20.27 15.84
C PHE A 94 -4.45 -19.15 16.81
N ARG A 95 -5.25 -18.09 16.79
CA ARG A 95 -5.24 -17.06 17.83
C ARG A 95 -6.35 -17.38 18.82
N GLY A 96 -5.98 -17.62 20.07
CA GLY A 96 -6.89 -17.88 21.17
C GLY A 96 -7.13 -16.63 22.02
N THR A 97 -8.36 -16.44 22.45
CA THR A 97 -8.73 -15.51 23.52
C THR A 97 -9.50 -16.29 24.58
N ILE A 98 -9.01 -16.30 25.81
CA ILE A 98 -9.69 -16.89 26.97
C ILE A 98 -10.09 -15.78 27.92
N PHE A 99 -11.33 -15.80 28.39
CA PHE A 99 -11.90 -14.75 29.23
C PHE A 99 -12.93 -15.30 30.22
N TYR A 100 -13.19 -14.53 31.28
CA TYR A 100 -14.28 -14.81 32.20
C TYR A 100 -15.61 -14.23 31.68
N GLN A 101 -16.66 -15.04 31.70
CA GLN A 101 -18.04 -14.62 31.49
C GLN A 101 -18.93 -15.19 32.60
N ARG A 102 -19.60 -14.30 33.34
CA ARG A 102 -20.51 -14.65 34.46
C ARG A 102 -19.88 -15.62 35.47
N GLY A 103 -18.59 -15.43 35.79
CA GLY A 103 -17.86 -16.27 36.73
C GLY A 103 -17.34 -17.60 36.18
N THR A 104 -17.51 -17.87 34.88
CA THR A 104 -17.02 -19.10 34.21
C THR A 104 -16.08 -18.75 33.05
N LEU A 105 -15.16 -19.64 32.69
CA LEU A 105 -14.29 -19.40 31.52
C LEU A 105 -15.01 -19.65 30.20
N GLY A 106 -14.68 -18.85 29.21
CA GLY A 106 -15.02 -19.06 27.80
C GLY A 106 -13.80 -18.83 26.93
N GLY A 107 -13.82 -19.37 25.72
CA GLY A 107 -12.71 -19.29 24.77
C GLY A 107 -13.19 -19.05 23.35
N VAL A 108 -12.43 -18.26 22.59
CA VAL A 108 -12.60 -18.11 21.15
C VAL A 108 -11.27 -18.36 20.47
N PHE A 109 -11.27 -19.20 19.45
CA PHE A 109 -10.09 -19.54 18.67
C PHE A 109 -10.34 -19.19 17.21
N ARG A 110 -9.53 -18.29 16.67
CA ARG A 110 -9.57 -17.90 15.25
C ARG A 110 -8.46 -18.61 14.51
N ARG A 111 -8.77 -19.15 13.33
CA ARG A 111 -7.73 -19.74 12.45
C ARG A 111 -6.85 -18.63 11.88
N VAL A 112 -5.54 -18.80 11.98
CA VAL A 112 -4.56 -17.95 11.30
C VAL A 112 -4.35 -18.49 9.88
N PRO A 113 -4.54 -17.67 8.83
CA PRO A 113 -4.41 -18.13 7.45
C PRO A 113 -2.93 -18.35 7.05
N PHE A 114 -2.69 -19.38 6.23
CA PHE A 114 -1.42 -19.58 5.52
C PHE A 114 -1.42 -18.90 4.15
N ALA A 115 -2.56 -18.95 3.46
CA ALA A 115 -2.75 -18.26 2.20
C ALA A 115 -3.32 -16.87 2.48
N PHE A 116 -2.58 -15.86 2.04
CA PHE A 116 -3.02 -14.47 2.01
C PHE A 116 -2.66 -13.91 0.63
N PRO A 117 -3.40 -12.89 0.15
CA PRO A 117 -3.17 -12.33 -1.17
C PRO A 117 -1.78 -11.71 -1.30
N THR A 118 -1.26 -11.81 -2.51
CA THR A 118 -0.07 -11.11 -2.99
C THR A 118 -0.30 -9.60 -3.09
N LEU A 119 0.78 -8.82 -3.23
CA LEU A 119 0.70 -7.37 -3.41
C LEU A 119 -0.15 -6.97 -4.62
N ASP A 120 -0.09 -7.76 -5.68
CA ASP A 120 -0.90 -7.62 -6.90
C ASP A 120 -2.39 -7.83 -6.62
N GLU A 121 -2.74 -8.93 -5.97
CA GLU A 121 -4.13 -9.28 -5.66
C GLU A 121 -4.78 -8.28 -4.69
N TRP A 122 -3.98 -7.59 -3.87
CA TRP A 122 -4.47 -6.48 -3.03
C TRP A 122 -4.77 -5.21 -3.82
N GLY A 123 -4.31 -5.09 -5.06
CA GLY A 123 -4.44 -3.88 -5.86
C GLY A 123 -3.62 -2.72 -5.28
N LEU A 124 -2.44 -2.98 -4.74
CA LEU A 124 -1.54 -1.96 -4.19
C LEU A 124 -0.66 -1.33 -5.30
N PRO A 125 -0.33 -0.03 -5.23
CA PRO A 125 0.56 0.61 -6.20
C PRO A 125 1.91 -0.10 -6.36
N ASP A 126 2.43 -0.17 -7.60
CA ASP A 126 3.65 -0.93 -7.93
C ASP A 126 4.89 -0.49 -7.12
N VAL A 127 4.93 0.77 -6.73
CA VAL A 127 6.00 1.32 -5.88
C VAL A 127 6.12 0.59 -4.53
N ILE A 128 5.05 -0.05 -4.03
CA ILE A 128 5.12 -0.88 -2.83
C ILE A 128 5.94 -2.14 -3.11
N LYS A 129 5.82 -2.77 -4.28
CA LYS A 129 6.62 -3.95 -4.64
C LYS A 129 8.11 -3.61 -4.73
N GLU A 130 8.44 -2.41 -5.21
CA GLU A 130 9.84 -1.93 -5.24
C GLU A 130 10.48 -1.87 -3.85
N LEU A 131 9.68 -1.78 -2.77
CA LEU A 131 10.20 -1.80 -1.40
C LEU A 131 10.83 -3.16 -1.06
N ALA A 132 10.42 -4.25 -1.73
CA ALA A 132 11.00 -5.58 -1.54
C ALA A 132 12.46 -5.66 -2.02
N ASP A 133 12.87 -4.75 -2.92
CA ASP A 133 14.22 -4.70 -3.49
C ASP A 133 15.21 -3.91 -2.62
N LEU A 134 14.70 -3.19 -1.60
CA LEU A 134 15.53 -2.46 -0.65
C LEU A 134 16.45 -3.41 0.13
N ARG A 135 17.69 -2.98 0.34
CA ARG A 135 18.70 -3.75 1.08
C ARG A 135 18.84 -3.33 2.54
N GLN A 136 18.60 -2.06 2.82
CA GLN A 136 18.75 -1.48 4.15
C GLN A 136 17.91 -0.22 4.33
N GLY A 137 17.69 0.16 5.58
CA GLY A 137 16.96 1.36 5.98
C GLY A 137 15.61 1.02 6.60
N LEU A 138 14.77 2.03 6.77
CA LEU A 138 13.50 1.96 7.49
C LEU A 138 12.31 2.19 6.55
N VAL A 139 11.38 1.25 6.53
CA VAL A 139 10.08 1.36 5.85
C VAL A 139 8.97 1.35 6.90
N LEU A 140 8.10 2.35 6.84
CA LEU A 140 6.99 2.52 7.77
C LEU A 140 5.67 2.25 7.06
N ILE A 141 4.90 1.26 7.52
CA ILE A 141 3.54 1.00 7.04
C ILE A 141 2.56 1.51 8.10
N THR A 142 1.79 2.54 7.79
CA THR A 142 0.96 3.25 8.76
C THR A 142 -0.52 3.24 8.36
N GLY A 143 -1.37 3.73 9.26
CA GLY A 143 -2.82 3.77 9.12
C GLY A 143 -3.55 3.28 10.37
N PRO A 144 -4.87 3.51 10.45
CA PRO A 144 -5.68 3.10 11.59
C PRO A 144 -5.77 1.57 11.74
N THR A 145 -6.33 1.10 12.85
CA THR A 145 -6.60 -0.34 13.03
C THR A 145 -7.53 -0.83 11.94
N GLY A 146 -7.21 -1.98 11.35
CA GLY A 146 -7.98 -2.56 10.25
C GLY A 146 -7.71 -1.94 8.88
N SER A 147 -6.70 -1.07 8.71
CA SER A 147 -6.36 -0.48 7.40
C SER A 147 -5.55 -1.38 6.45
N GLY A 148 -5.31 -2.64 6.82
CA GLY A 148 -4.54 -3.59 6.00
C GLY A 148 -3.03 -3.63 6.25
N LYS A 149 -2.49 -2.90 7.25
CA LYS A 149 -1.04 -2.86 7.55
C LYS A 149 -0.39 -4.25 7.67
N SER A 150 -0.96 -5.13 8.49
CA SER A 150 -0.43 -6.48 8.71
C SER A 150 -0.48 -7.31 7.42
N SER A 151 -1.54 -7.16 6.61
CA SER A 151 -1.65 -7.83 5.31
C SER A 151 -0.59 -7.34 4.32
N THR A 152 -0.38 -6.02 4.24
CA THR A 152 0.65 -5.43 3.37
C THR A 152 2.05 -5.84 3.81
N LEU A 153 2.34 -5.84 5.11
CA LEU A 153 3.63 -6.33 5.63
C LEU A 153 3.83 -7.81 5.34
N ALA A 154 2.82 -8.66 5.55
CA ALA A 154 2.93 -10.09 5.25
C ALA A 154 3.21 -10.34 3.76
N ALA A 155 2.48 -9.64 2.88
CA ALA A 155 2.70 -9.70 1.43
C ALA A 155 4.10 -9.22 1.04
N LEU A 156 4.60 -8.12 1.64
CA LEU A 156 5.97 -7.64 1.42
C LEU A 156 7.02 -8.64 1.92
N MET A 157 6.85 -9.24 3.10
CA MET A 157 7.81 -10.19 3.65
C MET A 157 7.87 -11.45 2.79
N GLN A 158 6.72 -11.96 2.36
CA GLN A 158 6.65 -13.11 1.47
C GLN A 158 7.29 -12.80 0.11
N GLU A 159 7.08 -11.61 -0.43
CA GLU A 159 7.71 -11.16 -1.67
C GLU A 159 9.25 -11.10 -1.54
N ILE A 160 9.76 -10.56 -0.42
CA ILE A 160 11.18 -10.47 -0.14
C ILE A 160 11.82 -11.86 -0.05
N VAL A 161 11.25 -12.76 0.75
CA VAL A 161 11.84 -14.09 0.97
C VAL A 161 11.77 -14.95 -0.29
N ASN A 162 10.76 -14.75 -1.15
CA ASN A 162 10.63 -15.45 -2.42
C ASN A 162 11.64 -14.95 -3.46
N LYS A 163 12.08 -13.69 -3.39
CA LYS A 163 13.01 -13.08 -4.35
C LYS A 163 14.48 -13.14 -3.92
N ARG A 164 14.77 -13.25 -2.63
CA ARG A 164 16.13 -13.05 -2.10
C ARG A 164 16.54 -14.16 -1.15
N LEU A 165 17.82 -14.57 -1.25
CA LEU A 165 18.52 -15.39 -0.25
C LEU A 165 18.84 -14.53 0.97
N VAL A 166 17.84 -14.32 1.82
CA VAL A 166 17.94 -13.50 3.03
C VAL A 166 17.34 -14.23 4.24
N HIS A 167 17.76 -13.84 5.43
CA HIS A 167 17.12 -14.22 6.68
C HIS A 167 16.20 -13.09 7.16
N ILE A 168 14.91 -13.39 7.24
CA ILE A 168 13.89 -12.50 7.77
C ILE A 168 13.57 -12.89 9.22
N VAL A 169 13.59 -11.93 10.14
CA VAL A 169 13.10 -12.11 11.51
C VAL A 169 11.90 -11.21 11.75
N THR A 170 10.76 -11.77 12.15
CA THR A 170 9.57 -10.99 12.53
C THR A 170 9.33 -11.06 14.03
N ILE A 171 8.83 -9.96 14.60
CA ILE A 171 8.44 -9.84 16.01
C ILE A 171 7.02 -9.30 16.04
N GLU A 172 6.06 -10.09 16.53
CA GLU A 172 4.63 -9.84 16.40
C GLU A 172 3.87 -10.07 17.71
N ASP A 173 2.70 -9.44 17.89
CA ASP A 173 1.85 -9.58 19.08
C ASP A 173 0.34 -9.49 18.72
N PRO A 174 -0.33 -10.60 18.38
CA PRO A 174 0.23 -11.93 18.04
C PRO A 174 0.59 -12.03 16.54
N ILE A 175 1.06 -13.21 16.10
CA ILE A 175 1.29 -13.49 14.67
C ILE A 175 -0.06 -13.53 13.92
N GLU A 176 -0.23 -12.65 12.93
CA GLU A 176 -1.49 -12.52 12.15
C GLU A 176 -1.48 -13.34 10.85
N PHE A 177 -0.30 -13.56 10.27
CA PHE A 177 -0.11 -14.33 9.04
C PHE A 177 1.09 -15.26 9.20
N LEU A 178 0.95 -16.50 8.74
CA LEU A 178 2.07 -17.43 8.69
C LEU A 178 2.82 -17.26 7.38
N LEU A 179 4.06 -16.78 7.49
CA LEU A 179 4.99 -16.67 6.38
C LEU A 179 5.62 -18.03 6.10
N THR A 180 5.91 -18.30 4.83
CA THR A 180 6.60 -19.51 4.40
C THR A 180 7.97 -19.19 3.85
N ASP A 181 8.92 -20.10 4.07
CA ASP A 181 10.24 -20.01 3.46
C ASP A 181 10.12 -19.95 1.93
N GLY A 182 11.05 -19.22 1.31
CA GLY A 182 11.12 -19.02 -0.13
C GLY A 182 12.51 -19.39 -0.65
N LEU A 183 13.16 -18.46 -1.33
CA LEU A 183 14.60 -18.55 -1.57
C LEU A 183 15.37 -18.32 -0.26
N GLY A 184 14.89 -17.40 0.57
CA GLY A 184 15.39 -17.15 1.93
C GLY A 184 14.64 -17.94 3.01
N ALA A 185 14.93 -17.61 4.27
CA ALA A 185 14.31 -18.22 5.44
C ALA A 185 13.57 -17.17 6.30
N VAL A 186 12.47 -17.57 6.93
CA VAL A 186 11.68 -16.71 7.83
C VAL A 186 11.62 -17.28 9.24
N THR A 187 12.01 -16.46 10.21
CA THR A 187 11.86 -16.74 11.64
C THR A 187 10.81 -15.78 12.24
N GLN A 188 9.61 -16.28 12.51
CA GLN A 188 8.57 -15.49 13.19
C GLN A 188 8.58 -15.70 14.70
N ARG A 189 8.55 -14.61 15.47
CA ARG A 189 8.56 -14.64 16.95
C ARG A 189 7.38 -13.89 17.52
N GLU A 190 6.57 -14.58 18.33
CA GLU A 190 5.42 -13.98 19.01
C GLU A 190 5.77 -13.51 20.42
N VAL A 191 5.39 -12.27 20.76
CA VAL A 191 5.50 -11.73 22.11
C VAL A 191 4.57 -12.48 23.06
N GLY A 192 5.07 -12.86 24.23
CA GLY A 192 4.37 -13.68 25.23
C GLY A 192 4.45 -15.19 25.00
N SER A 193 4.96 -15.65 23.85
CA SER A 193 5.25 -17.07 23.57
C SER A 193 6.75 -17.30 23.35
N ASP A 194 7.32 -16.65 22.34
CA ASP A 194 8.69 -16.90 21.85
C ASP A 194 9.68 -15.82 22.34
N THR A 195 9.16 -14.75 22.92
CA THR A 195 9.91 -13.63 23.50
C THR A 195 9.05 -12.90 24.54
N THR A 196 9.68 -12.19 25.47
CA THR A 196 8.99 -11.49 26.58
C THR A 196 8.37 -10.16 26.16
N ASN A 197 9.07 -9.38 25.35
CA ASN A 197 8.65 -8.08 24.86
C ASN A 197 9.36 -7.74 23.53
N PHE A 198 8.91 -6.67 22.85
CA PHE A 198 9.45 -6.23 21.57
C PHE A 198 10.92 -5.79 21.65
N ALA A 199 11.28 -5.00 22.67
CA ALA A 199 12.64 -4.47 22.81
C ALA A 199 13.70 -5.58 22.97
N ASP A 200 13.45 -6.55 23.85
CA ASP A 200 14.32 -7.72 24.05
C ASP A 200 14.36 -8.60 22.80
N ALA A 201 13.20 -8.82 22.15
CA ALA A 201 13.13 -9.59 20.92
C ALA A 201 14.02 -8.98 19.83
N LEU A 202 13.94 -7.66 19.66
CA LEU A 202 14.64 -6.90 18.64
C LEU A 202 16.15 -6.87 18.89
N ARG A 203 16.58 -6.64 20.14
CA ARG A 203 18.01 -6.73 20.49
C ARG A 203 18.59 -8.12 20.24
N ASN A 204 17.83 -9.16 20.56
CA ASN A 204 18.25 -10.53 20.32
C ASN A 204 18.28 -10.85 18.83
N ALA A 205 17.31 -10.34 18.05
CA ALA A 205 17.26 -10.50 16.60
C ALA A 205 18.54 -10.00 15.93
N LEU A 206 19.12 -8.87 16.38
CA LEU A 206 20.40 -8.36 15.85
C LEU A 206 21.60 -9.31 15.99
N ARG A 207 21.48 -10.39 16.78
CA ARG A 207 22.49 -11.44 16.94
C ARG A 207 22.11 -12.76 16.26
N GLN A 208 21.01 -12.77 15.53
CA GLN A 208 20.49 -13.94 14.80
C GLN A 208 20.85 -13.90 13.31
N ASP A 209 21.81 -13.06 12.92
CA ASP A 209 22.22 -12.85 11.52
C ASP A 209 21.02 -12.51 10.59
N PRO A 210 20.17 -11.52 10.93
CA PRO A 210 19.06 -11.13 10.06
C PRO A 210 19.55 -10.18 8.95
N ASP A 211 18.96 -10.27 7.77
CA ASP A 211 19.06 -9.22 6.74
C ASP A 211 17.86 -8.26 6.82
N VAL A 212 16.69 -8.79 7.17
CA VAL A 212 15.42 -8.07 7.22
C VAL A 212 14.76 -8.30 8.57
N ILE A 213 14.32 -7.23 9.21
CA ILE A 213 13.63 -7.27 10.50
C ILE A 213 12.25 -6.63 10.34
N MET A 214 11.20 -7.37 10.70
CA MET A 214 9.85 -6.83 10.81
C MET A 214 9.46 -6.68 12.27
N VAL A 215 9.08 -5.47 12.68
CA VAL A 215 8.60 -5.17 14.03
C VAL A 215 7.11 -4.82 13.93
N GLY A 216 6.25 -5.67 14.49
CA GLY A 216 4.80 -5.57 14.34
C GLY A 216 4.25 -4.23 14.81
N GLU A 217 4.74 -3.69 15.92
CA GLU A 217 4.38 -2.36 16.38
C GLU A 217 5.51 -1.68 17.17
N ASN A 218 5.69 -0.38 16.94
CA ASN A 218 6.59 0.45 17.71
C ASN A 218 5.79 1.40 18.62
N ARG A 219 5.52 0.98 19.86
CA ARG A 219 4.74 1.77 20.84
C ARG A 219 5.60 2.62 21.76
N ASP A 220 6.81 2.17 22.06
CA ASP A 220 7.68 2.73 23.08
C ASP A 220 9.03 3.19 22.52
N LEU A 221 9.66 4.08 23.28
CA LEU A 221 10.95 4.70 22.96
C LEU A 221 12.06 3.65 22.77
N GLU A 222 12.05 2.59 23.57
CA GLU A 222 13.11 1.58 23.60
C GLU A 222 13.12 0.74 22.31
N THR A 223 11.92 0.31 21.88
CA THR A 223 11.71 -0.41 20.62
C THR A 223 12.03 0.48 19.43
N MET A 224 11.59 1.75 19.44
CA MET A 224 11.86 2.68 18.33
C MET A 224 13.34 3.04 18.22
N SER A 225 14.03 3.28 19.35
CA SER A 225 15.48 3.53 19.37
C SER A 225 16.27 2.34 18.80
N THR A 226 15.89 1.11 19.18
CA THR A 226 16.53 -0.09 18.67
C THR A 226 16.21 -0.31 17.18
N THR A 227 14.99 0.03 16.73
CA THR A 227 14.56 -0.02 15.32
C THR A 227 15.40 0.92 14.47
N LEU A 228 15.61 2.17 14.90
CA LEU A 228 16.47 3.13 14.20
C LEU A 228 17.92 2.64 14.13
N THR A 229 18.44 2.09 15.22
CA THR A 229 19.80 1.53 15.27
C THR A 229 19.96 0.34 14.31
N ALA A 230 18.97 -0.55 14.25
CA ALA A 230 18.96 -1.67 13.32
C ALA A 230 19.01 -1.20 11.86
N ALA A 231 18.20 -0.20 11.52
CA ALA A 231 18.17 0.39 10.18
C ALA A 231 19.48 1.13 9.83
N GLU A 232 20.12 1.79 10.80
CA GLU A 232 21.41 2.47 10.66
C GLU A 232 22.58 1.49 10.45
N THR A 233 22.48 0.29 11.04
CA THR A 233 23.52 -0.76 10.98
C THR A 233 23.43 -1.68 9.76
N GLY A 234 22.64 -1.30 8.75
CA GLY A 234 22.61 -1.98 7.46
C GLY A 234 21.48 -3.00 7.28
N HIS A 235 20.58 -3.14 8.24
CA HIS A 235 19.40 -4.00 8.10
C HIS A 235 18.28 -3.27 7.35
N LEU A 236 17.45 -4.02 6.62
CA LEU A 236 16.15 -3.51 6.19
C LEU A 236 15.15 -3.73 7.33
N VAL A 237 14.59 -2.65 7.85
CA VAL A 237 13.63 -2.71 8.96
C VAL A 237 12.26 -2.23 8.47
N LEU A 238 11.23 -3.04 8.71
CA LEU A 238 9.85 -2.68 8.41
C LEU A 238 9.04 -2.68 9.71
N THR A 239 8.23 -1.64 9.91
CA THR A 239 7.39 -1.56 11.11
C THR A 239 6.07 -0.86 10.82
N THR A 240 5.14 -0.99 11.77
CA THR A 240 3.90 -0.22 11.76
C THR A 240 3.83 0.90 12.79
N LEU A 241 3.06 1.93 12.45
CA LEU A 241 2.53 2.94 13.37
C LEU A 241 1.05 3.19 13.06
N HIS A 242 0.32 3.81 13.99
CA HIS A 242 -1.11 4.11 13.87
C HIS A 242 -1.43 5.55 13.42
N THR A 243 -0.49 6.19 12.73
CA THR A 243 -0.64 7.52 12.14
C THR A 243 -1.31 7.46 10.78
N ASN A 244 -1.94 8.54 10.34
CA ASN A 244 -2.78 8.55 9.12
C ASN A 244 -2.05 9.05 7.87
N ASN A 245 -0.91 9.73 8.04
CA ASN A 245 -0.13 10.28 6.93
C ASN A 245 1.36 10.33 7.28
N ALA A 246 2.20 10.57 6.28
CA ALA A 246 3.65 10.56 6.41
C ALA A 246 4.19 11.69 7.32
N PRO A 247 3.77 12.97 7.19
CA PRO A 247 4.21 14.02 8.13
C PRO A 247 3.94 13.67 9.59
N GLN A 248 2.71 13.25 9.92
CA GLN A 248 2.32 12.84 11.27
C GLN A 248 3.13 11.64 11.76
N THR A 249 3.49 10.71 10.87
CA THR A 249 4.35 9.57 11.20
C THR A 249 5.72 10.02 11.65
N ILE A 250 6.35 10.96 10.94
CA ILE A 250 7.67 11.49 11.30
C ILE A 250 7.60 12.24 12.62
N ASP A 251 6.63 13.14 12.80
CA ASP A 251 6.42 13.85 14.07
C ASP A 251 6.20 12.87 15.23
N ARG A 252 5.36 11.84 15.04
CA ARG A 252 5.08 10.84 16.07
C ARG A 252 6.34 10.09 16.51
N ILE A 253 7.25 9.77 15.60
CA ILE A 253 8.52 9.14 15.96
C ILE A 253 9.39 10.09 16.77
N ILE A 254 9.52 11.35 16.34
CA ILE A 254 10.32 12.35 17.04
C ILE A 254 9.78 12.59 18.45
N ASP A 255 8.46 12.68 18.60
CA ASP A 255 7.76 12.92 19.87
C ASP A 255 7.87 11.76 20.89
N MET A 256 8.29 10.56 20.46
CA MET A 256 8.61 9.47 21.38
C MET A 256 9.89 9.75 22.18
N PHE A 257 10.78 10.61 21.66
CA PHE A 257 12.06 10.93 22.27
C PHE A 257 11.98 12.21 23.11
N PRO A 258 12.82 12.33 24.15
CA PRO A 258 13.00 13.59 24.86
C PRO A 258 13.39 14.75 23.94
N ALA A 259 12.95 15.96 24.26
CA ALA A 259 13.10 17.15 23.40
C ALA A 259 14.56 17.45 23.05
N GLU A 260 15.50 17.18 23.95
CA GLU A 260 16.94 17.35 23.73
C GLU A 260 17.52 16.42 22.66
N GLN A 261 16.86 15.29 22.39
CA GLN A 261 17.28 14.30 21.39
C GLN A 261 16.61 14.51 20.03
N HIS A 262 15.61 15.38 19.91
CA HIS A 262 14.84 15.58 18.67
C HIS A 262 15.71 15.88 17.45
N ARG A 263 16.75 16.71 17.61
CA ARG A 263 17.68 17.03 16.51
C ARG A 263 18.45 15.79 16.05
N GLN A 264 18.91 14.96 16.99
CA GLN A 264 19.64 13.73 16.69
C GLN A 264 18.73 12.72 15.98
N VAL A 265 17.50 12.54 16.47
CA VAL A 265 16.51 11.62 15.88
C VAL A 265 16.15 12.04 14.47
N ARG A 266 15.94 13.35 14.22
CA ARG A 266 15.72 13.86 12.86
C ARG A 266 16.90 13.58 11.94
N GLN A 267 18.13 13.74 12.42
CA GLN A 267 19.32 13.43 11.65
C GLN A 267 19.39 11.93 11.32
N GLN A 268 19.14 11.04 12.27
CA GLN A 268 19.10 9.59 12.03
C GLN A 268 17.99 9.21 11.05
N LEU A 269 16.76 9.67 11.28
CA LEU A 269 15.62 9.42 10.39
C LEU A 269 15.92 9.87 8.96
N SER A 270 16.52 11.04 8.77
CA SER A 270 16.87 11.54 7.43
C SER A 270 17.88 10.66 6.67
N GLN A 271 18.61 9.78 7.36
CA GLN A 271 19.61 8.89 6.76
C GLN A 271 19.03 7.49 6.50
N VAL A 272 18.19 7.00 7.42
CA VAL A 272 17.71 5.62 7.39
C VAL A 272 16.34 5.46 6.73
N LEU A 273 15.48 6.48 6.76
CA LEU A 273 14.13 6.39 6.18
C LEU A 273 14.21 6.11 4.67
N ARG A 274 13.44 5.12 4.21
CA ARG A 274 13.29 4.78 2.79
C ARG A 274 11.90 5.06 2.26
N ALA A 275 10.88 4.77 3.04
CA ALA A 275 9.51 5.07 2.67
C ALA A 275 8.57 5.14 3.89
N VAL A 276 7.48 5.91 3.74
CA VAL A 276 6.30 5.87 4.59
C VAL A 276 5.08 5.61 3.70
N ILE A 277 4.36 4.53 4.00
CA ILE A 277 3.17 4.09 3.27
C ILE A 277 1.99 4.18 4.23
N SER A 278 1.09 5.14 4.03
CA SER A 278 -0.08 5.30 4.90
C SER A 278 -1.31 4.73 4.22
N LEU A 279 -1.97 3.76 4.87
CA LEU A 279 -3.07 2.98 4.32
C LEU A 279 -4.42 3.40 4.93
N GLN A 280 -5.44 3.45 4.08
CA GLN A 280 -6.83 3.59 4.48
C GLN A 280 -7.71 2.70 3.61
N LEU A 281 -8.69 2.00 4.19
CA LEU A 281 -9.65 1.21 3.42
C LEU A 281 -10.92 2.02 3.15
N VAL A 282 -11.39 1.98 1.91
CA VAL A 282 -12.59 2.67 1.42
C VAL A 282 -13.52 1.65 0.78
N GLU A 283 -14.84 1.84 0.93
CA GLU A 283 -15.84 0.99 0.29
C GLU A 283 -15.81 1.13 -1.22
N ARG A 284 -15.84 -0.01 -1.93
CA ARG A 284 -15.90 -0.04 -3.39
C ARG A 284 -17.29 0.37 -3.88
N ALA A 285 -17.35 1.04 -5.02
CA ALA A 285 -18.61 1.45 -5.66
C ALA A 285 -19.48 0.25 -6.08
N ASP A 286 -18.84 -0.88 -6.40
CA ASP A 286 -19.50 -2.16 -6.75
C ASP A 286 -20.11 -2.90 -5.54
N GLY A 287 -19.86 -2.43 -4.31
CA GLY A 287 -20.29 -3.07 -3.07
C GLY A 287 -19.57 -4.38 -2.75
N GLN A 288 -18.54 -4.76 -3.50
CA GLN A 288 -17.77 -6.00 -3.37
C GLN A 288 -16.62 -5.89 -2.37
N GLY A 289 -16.81 -5.15 -1.29
CA GLY A 289 -15.86 -5.03 -0.18
C GLY A 289 -15.12 -3.70 -0.16
N LEU A 290 -13.83 -3.77 0.17
CA LEU A 290 -12.99 -2.61 0.46
C LEU A 290 -11.79 -2.56 -0.51
N VAL A 291 -11.32 -1.36 -0.81
CA VAL A 291 -10.08 -1.09 -1.55
C VAL A 291 -9.18 -0.17 -0.73
N ALA A 292 -7.86 -0.32 -0.88
CA ALA A 292 -6.90 0.53 -0.19
C ALA A 292 -6.64 1.83 -0.96
N ALA A 293 -6.87 2.97 -0.29
CA ALA A 293 -6.27 4.25 -0.65
C ALA A 293 -4.91 4.36 0.07
N VAL A 294 -3.90 4.85 -0.65
CA VAL A 294 -2.49 4.75 -0.23
C VAL A 294 -1.77 6.08 -0.41
N GLU A 295 -1.29 6.68 0.69
CA GLU A 295 -0.32 7.77 0.63
C GLU A 295 1.12 7.20 0.64
N ILE A 296 1.99 7.77 -0.18
CA ILE A 296 3.35 7.27 -0.43
C ILE A 296 4.35 8.42 -0.34
N LEU A 297 5.18 8.40 0.70
CA LEU A 297 6.40 9.19 0.80
C LEU A 297 7.60 8.25 0.55
N ARG A 298 8.52 8.64 -0.33
CA ARG A 298 9.82 7.97 -0.48
C ARG A 298 10.96 8.88 -0.08
N ASP A 299 12.09 8.27 0.23
CA ASP A 299 13.35 8.98 0.41
C ASP A 299 13.74 9.75 -0.87
N SER A 300 14.09 11.02 -0.67
CA SER A 300 14.66 11.90 -1.69
C SER A 300 15.60 12.88 -1.00
N PRO A 301 16.59 13.47 -1.72
CA PRO A 301 17.47 14.48 -1.13
C PRO A 301 16.72 15.67 -0.50
N ARG A 302 15.52 15.97 -1.01
CA ARG A 302 14.66 17.03 -0.47
C ARG A 302 13.92 16.56 0.78
N VAL A 303 13.33 15.37 0.77
CA VAL A 303 12.68 14.78 1.95
C VAL A 303 13.66 14.64 3.11
N ALA A 304 14.85 14.09 2.87
CA ALA A 304 15.90 13.97 3.88
C ALA A 304 16.29 15.34 4.48
N ARG A 305 16.39 16.39 3.65
CA ARG A 305 16.66 17.75 4.11
C ARG A 305 15.54 18.31 4.99
N LEU A 306 14.30 18.19 4.54
CA LEU A 306 13.12 18.66 5.29
C LEU A 306 13.03 17.99 6.66
N ILE A 307 13.27 16.68 6.74
CA ILE A 307 13.32 15.95 8.01
C ILE A 307 14.46 16.47 8.88
N LYS A 308 15.68 16.63 8.33
CA LYS A 308 16.84 17.10 9.10
C LYS A 308 16.62 18.51 9.67
N GLU A 309 16.02 19.40 8.91
CA GLU A 309 15.73 20.80 9.29
C GLU A 309 14.52 20.92 10.22
N GLY A 310 13.65 19.90 10.26
CA GLY A 310 12.41 19.91 11.04
C GLY A 310 11.24 20.61 10.35
N ALA A 311 11.33 20.82 9.03
CA ALA A 311 10.27 21.39 8.18
C ALA A 311 9.26 20.31 7.76
N ILE A 312 8.70 19.56 8.72
CA ILE A 312 7.84 18.39 8.49
C ILE A 312 6.53 18.78 7.79
N ASN A 313 6.03 19.99 8.04
CA ASN A 313 4.86 20.57 7.40
C ASN A 313 4.99 20.72 5.88
N GLU A 314 6.21 20.82 5.34
CA GLU A 314 6.46 20.93 3.89
C GLU A 314 6.45 19.56 3.17
N LEU A 315 6.47 18.45 3.92
CA LEU A 315 6.48 17.11 3.32
C LEU A 315 5.20 16.80 2.52
N GLY A 316 4.05 17.34 2.92
CA GLY A 316 2.79 17.14 2.18
C GLY A 316 2.86 17.68 0.76
N GLU A 317 3.36 18.91 0.60
CA GLU A 317 3.55 19.53 -0.72
C GLU A 317 4.62 18.80 -1.54
N GLU A 318 5.69 18.32 -0.89
CA GLU A 318 6.72 17.53 -1.55
C GLU A 318 6.18 16.21 -2.12
N ILE A 319 5.36 15.49 -1.35
CA ILE A 319 4.70 14.25 -1.77
C ILE A 319 3.87 14.51 -3.04
N GLU A 320 3.07 15.58 -3.04
CA GLU A 320 2.18 15.91 -4.17
C GLU A 320 2.92 16.26 -5.45
N LYS A 321 4.11 16.86 -5.34
CA LYS A 321 4.93 17.28 -6.48
C LYS A 321 5.84 16.17 -7.02
N SER A 322 6.27 15.25 -6.17
CA SER A 322 7.28 14.22 -6.51
C SER A 322 6.70 12.93 -7.11
N VAL A 323 5.54 13.04 -7.78
CA VAL A 323 4.82 11.91 -8.38
C VAL A 323 5.58 11.27 -9.55
N ALA A 324 6.07 12.06 -10.51
CA ALA A 324 6.58 11.54 -11.77
C ALA A 324 7.86 10.69 -11.62
N TYR A 325 8.83 11.19 -10.84
CA TYR A 325 10.13 10.55 -10.68
C TYR A 325 10.18 9.60 -9.48
N TYR A 326 9.77 10.08 -8.30
CA TYR A 326 9.83 9.28 -7.08
C TYR A 326 8.59 8.40 -6.87
N ARG A 327 7.54 8.51 -7.71
CA ARG A 327 6.28 7.77 -7.53
C ARG A 327 5.66 8.00 -6.15
N MET A 328 5.85 9.21 -5.62
CA MET A 328 5.13 9.65 -4.43
C MET A 328 3.68 9.96 -4.79
N GLN A 329 2.78 9.87 -3.82
CA GLN A 329 1.40 10.30 -4.00
C GLN A 329 0.77 10.67 -2.66
N SER A 330 -0.03 11.73 -2.63
CA SER A 330 -0.79 12.09 -1.44
C SER A 330 -2.03 11.18 -1.30
N MET A 331 -2.61 11.12 -0.10
CA MET A 331 -3.87 10.38 0.10
C MET A 331 -4.97 10.88 -0.85
N ASN A 332 -5.07 12.20 -1.06
CA ASN A 332 -6.06 12.78 -1.97
C ASN A 332 -5.78 12.41 -3.44
N GLN A 333 -4.52 12.33 -3.87
CA GLN A 333 -4.16 11.85 -5.20
C GLN A 333 -4.57 10.38 -5.39
N SER A 334 -4.35 9.53 -4.39
CA SER A 334 -4.80 8.12 -4.43
C SER A 334 -6.32 7.99 -4.47
N LEU A 335 -7.04 8.74 -3.63
CA LEU A 335 -8.51 8.78 -3.65
C LEU A 335 -9.05 9.31 -4.99
N ALA A 336 -8.43 10.34 -5.56
CA ALA A 336 -8.79 10.84 -6.88
C ALA A 336 -8.59 9.79 -7.97
N ALA A 337 -7.48 9.04 -7.94
CA ALA A 337 -7.25 7.93 -8.88
C ALA A 337 -8.35 6.88 -8.79
N LEU A 338 -8.71 6.46 -7.58
CA LEU A 338 -9.78 5.46 -7.37
C LEU A 338 -11.16 5.95 -7.85
N VAL A 339 -11.47 7.25 -7.71
CA VAL A 339 -12.71 7.83 -8.24
C VAL A 339 -12.69 7.89 -9.76
N ILE A 340 -11.58 8.34 -10.36
CA ILE A 340 -11.44 8.46 -11.81
C ILE A 340 -11.56 7.10 -12.50
N ASN A 341 -11.03 6.05 -11.86
CA ASN A 341 -11.12 4.66 -12.32
C ASN A 341 -12.45 3.98 -11.96
N ASN A 342 -13.43 4.72 -11.40
CA ASN A 342 -14.75 4.21 -10.98
C ASN A 342 -14.72 3.08 -9.94
N VAL A 343 -13.62 2.95 -9.18
CA VAL A 343 -13.49 1.93 -8.13
C VAL A 343 -14.25 2.32 -6.87
N ILE A 344 -14.26 3.62 -6.55
CA ILE A 344 -15.00 4.17 -5.40
C ILE A 344 -15.89 5.33 -5.87
N THR A 345 -16.95 5.61 -5.11
CA THR A 345 -17.81 6.76 -5.39
C THR A 345 -17.13 8.06 -4.93
N ARG A 346 -17.51 9.18 -5.55
CA ARG A 346 -17.04 10.51 -5.14
C ARG A 346 -17.40 10.80 -3.68
N GLU A 347 -18.58 10.38 -3.23
CA GLU A 347 -19.06 10.54 -1.86
C GLU A 347 -18.16 9.79 -0.88
N ALA A 348 -17.88 8.51 -1.15
CA ALA A 348 -16.99 7.69 -0.32
C ALA A 348 -15.56 8.28 -0.25
N ALA A 349 -15.06 8.83 -1.36
CA ALA A 349 -13.76 9.49 -1.40
C ALA A 349 -13.71 10.76 -0.55
N LEU A 350 -14.76 11.60 -0.59
CA LEU A 350 -14.86 12.82 0.21
C LEU A 350 -15.01 12.52 1.70
N GLU A 351 -15.74 11.46 2.07
CA GLU A 351 -15.84 11.00 3.47
C GLU A 351 -14.51 10.44 4.00
N ALA A 352 -13.74 9.78 3.14
CA ALA A 352 -12.44 9.22 3.48
C ALA A 352 -11.33 10.28 3.61
N SER A 353 -11.44 11.41 2.91
CA SER A 353 -10.41 12.43 2.84
C SER A 353 -10.28 13.26 4.13
N LEU A 354 -9.04 13.50 4.56
CA LEU A 354 -8.75 14.47 5.63
C LEU A 354 -8.95 15.93 5.18
N ASN A 355 -8.83 16.19 3.88
CA ASN A 355 -9.01 17.52 3.26
C ASN A 355 -9.99 17.42 2.07
N PRO A 356 -11.30 17.28 2.31
CA PRO A 356 -12.28 17.06 1.24
C PRO A 356 -12.38 18.21 0.24
N GLY A 357 -12.10 19.45 0.66
CA GLY A 357 -12.11 20.62 -0.22
C GLY A 357 -11.04 20.55 -1.32
N ASP A 358 -9.83 20.12 -0.96
CA ASP A 358 -8.74 19.95 -1.93
C ASP A 358 -9.01 18.79 -2.87
N LEU A 359 -9.56 17.68 -2.35
CA LEU A 359 -9.97 16.54 -3.17
C LEU A 359 -11.08 16.93 -4.16
N ASP A 360 -12.10 17.68 -3.72
CA ASP A 360 -13.14 18.17 -4.63
C ASP A 360 -12.56 19.05 -5.73
N LEU A 361 -11.63 19.95 -5.39
CA LEU A 361 -10.94 20.79 -6.37
C LEU A 361 -10.12 19.95 -7.37
N MET A 362 -9.41 18.92 -6.90
CA MET A 362 -8.68 17.98 -7.77
C MET A 362 -9.67 17.28 -8.73
N LEU A 363 -10.74 16.68 -8.21
CA LEU A 363 -11.73 15.98 -9.02
C LEU A 363 -12.37 16.91 -10.05
N ARG A 364 -12.73 18.14 -9.69
CA ARG A 364 -13.28 19.14 -10.64
C ARG A 364 -12.30 19.45 -11.76
N LYS A 365 -11.01 19.66 -11.45
CA LYS A 365 -9.98 19.89 -12.48
C LYS A 365 -9.93 18.74 -13.49
N PHE A 366 -10.06 17.50 -13.02
CA PHE A 366 -10.16 16.33 -13.88
C PHE A 366 -11.43 16.31 -14.72
N TYR A 367 -12.60 16.57 -14.13
CA TYR A 367 -13.85 16.64 -14.89
C TYR A 367 -13.81 17.71 -15.98
N TYR A 368 -13.28 18.90 -15.69
CA TYR A 368 -13.13 19.96 -16.70
C TYR A 368 -12.15 19.57 -17.81
N ALA A 369 -11.04 18.89 -17.49
CA ALA A 369 -10.12 18.36 -18.49
C ALA A 369 -10.74 17.24 -19.35
N ALA A 370 -11.56 16.37 -18.74
CA ALA A 370 -12.26 15.28 -19.42
C ALA A 370 -13.47 15.77 -20.26
N SER A 371 -14.06 16.92 -19.93
CA SER A 371 -15.18 17.53 -20.67
C SER A 371 -14.82 17.95 -22.10
N GLY A 372 -13.54 17.92 -22.47
CA GLY A 372 -13.04 18.09 -23.83
C GLY A 372 -12.90 16.78 -24.64
N ARG A 373 -13.22 15.61 -24.06
CA ARG A 373 -13.11 14.30 -24.72
C ARG A 373 -14.47 13.77 -25.17
N THR A 374 -14.52 13.26 -26.40
CA THR A 374 -15.60 12.38 -26.90
C THR A 374 -15.12 10.94 -26.83
N ASP A 375 -15.92 10.11 -26.17
CA ASP A 375 -16.06 8.64 -26.16
C ASP A 375 -14.82 7.71 -26.27
N ALA A 376 -14.63 6.85 -25.26
CA ALA A 376 -14.80 5.38 -25.38
C ALA A 376 -14.48 4.61 -24.07
N PRO A 377 -15.31 3.61 -23.68
CA PRO A 377 -15.06 2.71 -22.54
C PRO A 377 -14.53 1.32 -22.97
N GLY A 378 -13.77 0.62 -22.11
CA GLY A 378 -13.42 -0.80 -22.30
C GLY A 378 -12.42 -1.36 -21.26
N GLU A 379 -12.72 -2.57 -20.76
CA GLU A 379 -12.25 -3.20 -19.50
C GLU A 379 -10.93 -4.01 -19.53
N GLU A 380 -10.50 -4.31 -18.30
CA GLU A 380 -9.28 -4.90 -17.73
C GLU A 380 -8.78 -6.26 -18.28
N SER A 381 -7.46 -6.37 -18.53
CA SER A 381 -6.55 -7.36 -17.90
C SER A 381 -5.11 -7.27 -18.45
N ASP A 382 -4.30 -6.40 -17.82
CA ASP A 382 -2.90 -6.57 -17.35
C ASP A 382 -2.47 -5.19 -16.76
N MET A 383 -3.34 -4.67 -15.88
CA MET A 383 -3.41 -3.26 -15.49
C MET A 383 -2.82 -3.08 -14.08
N PRO A 384 -1.96 -2.08 -13.84
CA PRO A 384 -1.51 -1.76 -12.49
C PRO A 384 -2.62 -1.11 -11.67
N SER A 385 -2.45 -1.17 -10.35
CA SER A 385 -3.40 -0.72 -9.33
C SER A 385 -4.11 0.60 -9.66
N ASP A 386 -5.44 0.58 -9.52
CA ASP A 386 -6.32 1.75 -9.67
C ASP A 386 -6.01 2.88 -8.67
N ALA A 387 -5.21 2.59 -7.63
CA ALA A 387 -4.79 3.53 -6.61
C ALA A 387 -3.48 4.28 -6.96
N ASP A 388 -2.84 3.99 -8.11
CA ASP A 388 -1.58 4.61 -8.56
C ASP A 388 -1.81 5.88 -9.38
N TYR A 389 -1.65 7.05 -8.74
CA TYR A 389 -1.84 8.35 -9.38
C TYR A 389 -0.73 8.71 -10.39
N SER A 390 0.42 8.03 -10.36
CA SER A 390 1.56 8.38 -11.19
C SER A 390 1.30 8.25 -12.69
N ARG A 391 0.42 7.33 -13.07
CA ARG A 391 0.01 7.14 -14.48
C ARG A 391 -0.95 8.22 -14.97
N ILE A 392 -1.88 8.66 -14.11
CA ILE A 392 -2.78 9.77 -14.43
C ILE A 392 -1.97 11.05 -14.66
N SER A 393 -0.99 11.31 -13.78
CA SER A 393 -0.09 12.46 -13.95
C SER A 393 0.74 12.37 -15.24
N LYS A 394 1.26 11.19 -15.59
CA LYS A 394 2.01 11.00 -16.85
C LYS A 394 1.14 11.22 -18.08
N LEU A 395 -0.11 10.74 -18.06
CA LEU A 395 -1.07 10.98 -19.14
C LEU A 395 -1.35 12.48 -19.31
N LEU A 396 -1.65 13.18 -18.21
CA LEU A 396 -1.87 14.63 -18.24
C LEU A 396 -0.63 15.41 -18.71
N GLU A 397 0.56 14.97 -18.31
CA GLU A 397 1.82 15.60 -18.72
C GLU A 397 2.07 15.41 -20.22
N ILE A 398 1.87 14.20 -20.74
CA ILE A 398 1.97 13.91 -22.18
C ILE A 398 0.94 14.74 -22.97
N GLU A 399 -0.29 14.86 -22.47
CA GLU A 399 -1.31 15.69 -23.11
C GLU A 399 -0.99 17.18 -23.07
N ARG A 400 -0.47 17.69 -21.96
CA ARG A 400 0.00 19.08 -21.87
C ARG A 400 1.10 19.34 -22.89
N LEU A 401 2.09 18.44 -22.95
CA LEU A 401 3.20 18.54 -23.92
C LEU A 401 2.67 18.48 -25.37
N TYR A 402 1.66 17.66 -25.64
CA TYR A 402 1.01 17.60 -26.95
C TYR A 402 0.31 18.92 -27.30
N SER A 403 -0.48 19.48 -26.38
CA SER A 403 -1.19 20.76 -26.58
C SER A 403 -0.23 21.94 -26.75
N GLU A 404 0.82 22.04 -25.92
CA GLU A 404 1.86 23.08 -26.03
C GLU A 404 2.59 22.99 -27.37
N LEU A 405 2.88 21.77 -27.82
CA LEU A 405 3.51 21.53 -29.11
C LEU A 405 2.58 21.95 -30.26
N GLN A 406 1.28 21.66 -30.17
CA GLN A 406 0.28 22.03 -31.17
C GLN A 406 0.13 23.56 -31.27
N GLU A 407 0.01 24.27 -30.14
CA GLU A 407 -0.07 25.73 -30.12
C GLU A 407 1.18 26.39 -30.71
N SER A 408 2.37 25.89 -30.36
CA SER A 408 3.63 26.37 -30.93
C SER A 408 3.66 26.21 -32.46
N PHE A 409 3.11 25.10 -32.98
CA PHE A 409 3.06 24.87 -34.43
C PHE A 409 2.06 25.77 -35.14
N GLU A 410 0.87 25.96 -34.58
CA GLU A 410 -0.13 26.86 -35.15
C GLU A 410 0.42 28.28 -35.27
N HIS A 411 1.16 28.74 -34.26
CA HIS A 411 1.85 30.03 -34.27
C HIS A 411 2.93 30.11 -35.37
N GLU A 412 3.81 29.10 -35.48
CA GLU A 412 4.90 29.09 -36.48
C GLU A 412 4.35 29.06 -37.92
N ILE A 413 3.27 28.30 -38.17
CA ILE A 413 2.58 28.27 -39.47
C ILE A 413 1.98 29.64 -39.79
N ALA A 414 1.28 30.26 -38.83
CA ALA A 414 0.63 31.54 -39.04
C ALA A 414 1.62 32.67 -39.38
N GLU A 415 2.77 32.72 -38.70
CA GLU A 415 3.85 33.69 -39.01
C GLU A 415 4.38 33.52 -40.44
N ARG A 416 4.65 32.27 -40.85
CA ARG A 416 5.20 31.98 -42.18
C ARG A 416 4.19 32.22 -43.29
N GLU A 417 2.92 31.87 -43.07
CA GLU A 417 1.85 32.22 -44.01
C GLU A 417 1.67 33.73 -44.15
N ALA A 418 1.79 34.49 -43.05
CA ALA A 418 1.78 35.95 -43.11
C ALA A 418 2.96 36.48 -43.93
N LYS A 419 4.15 35.89 -43.80
CA LYS A 419 5.33 36.25 -44.59
C LYS A 419 5.16 35.94 -46.08
N ILE A 420 4.57 34.79 -46.42
CA ILE A 420 4.24 34.43 -47.80
C ILE A 420 3.27 35.46 -48.39
N ARG A 421 2.21 35.83 -47.67
CA ARG A 421 1.26 36.88 -48.12
C ARG A 421 1.93 38.24 -48.35
N GLN A 422 2.86 38.64 -47.49
CA GLN A 422 3.65 39.87 -47.69
C GLN A 422 4.51 39.80 -48.95
N LEU A 423 5.19 38.66 -49.18
CA LEU A 423 6.00 38.44 -50.38
C LEU A 423 5.13 38.44 -51.64
N GLU A 424 3.94 37.86 -51.60
CA GLU A 424 3.00 37.87 -52.73
C GLU A 424 2.54 39.29 -53.10
N GLN A 425 2.28 40.14 -52.10
CA GLN A 425 1.97 41.56 -52.33
C GLN A 425 3.17 42.34 -52.89
N ALA A 426 4.38 42.06 -52.40
CA ALA A 426 5.61 42.67 -52.92
C ALA A 426 5.87 42.25 -54.38
N VAL A 427 5.64 40.98 -54.72
CA VAL A 427 5.78 40.44 -56.09
C VAL A 427 4.73 41.06 -57.02
N ARG A 428 3.46 41.18 -56.60
CA ARG A 428 2.41 41.84 -57.40
C ARG A 428 2.72 43.30 -57.67
N SER A 429 3.07 44.07 -56.63
CA SER A 429 3.40 45.50 -56.77
C SER A 429 4.66 45.74 -57.62
N GLN A 430 5.62 44.81 -57.65
CA GLN A 430 6.75 44.87 -58.57
C GLN A 430 6.38 44.52 -60.01
N SER A 431 5.43 43.61 -60.24
CA SER A 431 4.98 43.24 -61.59
C SER A 431 4.22 44.37 -62.30
N GLU A 432 3.61 45.29 -61.53
CA GLU A 432 2.87 46.46 -62.03
C GLU A 432 3.79 47.65 -62.38
N ASN A 433 5.06 47.64 -61.96
CA ASN A 433 6.06 48.67 -62.32
C ASN A 433 6.89 48.23 -63.53
N GLU A 434 6.49 48.65 -64.73
CA GLU A 434 7.01 48.18 -66.03
C GLU A 434 8.44 48.64 -66.44
N SER A 435 9.33 49.07 -65.54
CA SER A 435 10.71 49.40 -65.94
C SER A 435 11.78 48.95 -64.93
N GLY A 436 12.42 47.81 -65.24
CA GLY A 436 13.60 47.29 -64.51
C GLY A 436 13.53 45.80 -64.19
N ARG A 437 13.40 44.95 -65.22
CA ARG A 437 13.34 43.48 -65.09
C ARG A 437 14.73 42.88 -64.85
N ASP A 438 14.89 42.11 -63.78
CA ASP A 438 15.04 40.64 -63.84
C ASP A 438 15.56 40.04 -62.53
N ALA A 439 16.57 40.64 -61.87
CA ALA A 439 17.24 39.97 -60.75
C ALA A 439 16.42 39.94 -59.44
N ARG A 440 15.82 41.07 -59.04
CA ARG A 440 15.12 41.19 -57.74
C ARG A 440 13.78 40.44 -57.72
N PHE A 441 13.09 40.41 -58.86
CA PHE A 441 11.85 39.66 -59.02
C PHE A 441 12.10 38.15 -58.97
N GLN A 442 13.14 37.67 -59.67
CA GLN A 442 13.57 36.27 -59.59
C GLN A 442 14.02 35.87 -58.19
N GLN A 443 14.76 36.73 -57.48
CA GLN A 443 15.14 36.48 -56.08
C GLN A 443 13.92 36.31 -55.15
N LEU A 444 12.89 37.14 -55.29
CA LEU A 444 11.67 37.02 -54.46
C LEU A 444 10.86 35.76 -54.79
N LEU A 445 10.84 35.34 -56.06
CA LEU A 445 10.22 34.09 -56.50
C LEU A 445 10.97 32.87 -55.95
N GLU A 446 12.30 32.86 -56.04
CA GLU A 446 13.14 31.80 -55.47
C GLU A 446 13.00 31.73 -53.95
N GLU A 447 12.96 32.88 -53.27
CA GLU A 447 12.76 32.94 -51.81
C GLU A 447 11.37 32.43 -51.42
N LYS A 448 10.32 32.78 -52.19
CA LYS A 448 8.97 32.25 -52.01
C LYS A 448 8.93 30.73 -52.19
N GLU A 449 9.47 30.21 -53.28
CA GLU A 449 9.49 28.76 -53.52
C GLU A 449 10.29 28.01 -52.46
N ARG A 450 11.42 28.57 -52.02
CA ARG A 450 12.24 27.99 -50.95
C ARG A 450 11.48 27.93 -49.63
N LEU A 451 10.80 29.01 -49.24
CA LEU A 451 9.98 29.04 -48.03
C LEU A 451 8.78 28.07 -48.12
N ALA A 452 8.12 28.00 -49.28
CA ALA A 452 7.02 27.07 -49.50
C ALA A 452 7.46 25.61 -49.37
N ARG A 453 8.57 25.23 -50.01
CA ARG A 453 9.16 23.88 -49.87
C ARG A 453 9.56 23.60 -48.42
N THR A 454 10.21 24.55 -47.74
CA THR A 454 10.61 24.38 -46.33
C THR A 454 9.41 24.18 -45.42
N LEU A 455 8.32 24.92 -45.64
CA LEU A 455 7.07 24.80 -44.89
C LEU A 455 6.40 23.44 -45.14
N GLU A 456 6.43 22.95 -46.38
CA GLU A 456 5.89 21.64 -46.76
C GLU A 456 6.70 20.50 -46.11
N THR A 457 8.04 20.56 -46.13
CA THR A 457 8.90 19.57 -45.45
C THR A 457 8.68 19.57 -43.94
N GLN A 458 8.53 20.75 -43.35
CA GLN A 458 8.26 20.86 -41.91
C GLN A 458 6.87 20.37 -41.55
N ARG A 459 5.83 20.67 -42.35
CA ARG A 459 4.49 20.09 -42.16
C ARG A 459 4.55 18.56 -42.16
N ALA A 460 5.25 17.97 -43.12
CA ALA A 460 5.42 16.52 -43.19
C ALA A 460 6.21 15.96 -41.97
N GLU A 461 7.26 16.64 -41.52
CA GLU A 461 8.02 16.23 -40.34
C GLU A 461 7.17 16.31 -39.05
N TYR A 462 6.32 17.33 -38.94
CA TYR A 462 5.44 17.56 -37.81
C TYR A 462 4.25 16.60 -37.81
N GLU A 463 3.62 16.34 -38.95
CA GLU A 463 2.62 15.27 -39.09
C GLU A 463 3.21 13.92 -38.63
N GLY A 464 4.45 13.61 -39.02
CA GLY A 464 5.13 12.41 -38.52
C GLY A 464 5.47 12.41 -37.03
N LYS A 465 5.63 13.58 -36.37
CA LYS A 465 5.78 13.67 -34.90
C LYS A 465 4.44 13.50 -34.19
N ILE A 466 3.39 14.12 -34.72
CA ILE A 466 2.01 13.98 -34.23
C ILE A 466 1.56 12.52 -34.34
N GLU A 467 1.78 11.87 -35.48
CA GLU A 467 1.47 10.45 -35.67
C GLU A 467 2.22 9.57 -34.68
N ARG A 468 3.51 9.84 -34.40
CA ARG A 468 4.29 9.11 -33.39
C ARG A 468 3.77 9.32 -31.97
N LEU A 469 3.40 10.54 -31.61
CA LEU A 469 2.80 10.83 -30.30
C LEU A 469 1.41 10.19 -30.18
N GLN A 470 0.58 10.25 -31.21
CA GLN A 470 -0.72 9.59 -31.25
C GLN A 470 -0.59 8.07 -31.27
N ALA A 471 0.43 7.51 -31.93
CA ALA A 471 0.76 6.10 -31.88
C ALA A 471 1.24 5.71 -30.49
N ARG A 472 2.02 6.56 -29.80
CA ARG A 472 2.46 6.30 -28.42
C ARG A 472 1.33 6.40 -27.41
N ILE A 473 0.44 7.38 -27.58
CA ILE A 473 -0.83 7.48 -26.84
C ILE A 473 -1.60 6.19 -27.09
N ARG A 474 -1.84 5.83 -28.37
CA ARG A 474 -2.55 4.60 -28.73
C ARG A 474 -1.89 3.34 -28.19
N GLU A 475 -0.58 3.17 -28.24
CA GLU A 475 0.17 2.03 -27.65
C GLU A 475 -0.04 1.94 -26.15
N LEU A 476 0.09 3.05 -25.43
CA LEU A 476 -0.25 3.13 -23.99
C LEU A 476 -1.75 2.84 -23.74
N THR A 477 -2.58 2.94 -24.77
CA THR A 477 -4.01 2.62 -24.77
C THR A 477 -4.34 1.23 -25.39
N THR A 478 -3.38 0.51 -26.01
CA THR A 478 -3.59 -0.77 -26.74
C THR A 478 -2.72 -1.93 -26.29
N GLU A 479 -1.58 -1.72 -25.64
CA GLU A 479 -0.90 -2.77 -24.83
C GLU A 479 -1.77 -3.24 -23.65
N SER A 480 -2.94 -2.61 -23.47
CA SER A 480 -3.99 -2.84 -22.48
C SER A 480 -5.17 -3.70 -23.00
N SER A 481 -4.96 -4.67 -23.91
CA SER A 481 -6.01 -5.64 -24.29
C SER A 481 -5.44 -6.98 -24.79
N PRO A 482 -5.70 -8.12 -24.11
CA PRO A 482 -6.24 -9.26 -24.87
C PRO A 482 -7.16 -10.26 -24.12
N SER A 483 -8.09 -10.84 -24.90
CA SER A 483 -8.73 -12.18 -24.84
C SER A 483 -9.09 -12.87 -23.51
N SER A 484 -10.39 -13.10 -23.36
CA SER A 484 -11.14 -13.82 -22.31
C SER A 484 -10.73 -15.27 -22.01
N THR A 485 -10.68 -15.64 -20.71
CA THR A 485 -11.53 -16.71 -20.11
C THR A 485 -11.41 -16.69 -18.57
N GLY A 486 -12.55 -16.67 -17.88
CA GLY A 486 -12.69 -16.15 -16.52
C GLY A 486 -12.28 -17.02 -15.34
N ARG A 487 -12.30 -16.41 -14.14
CA ARG A 487 -12.32 -17.09 -12.84
C ARG A 487 -12.92 -16.23 -11.73
N SER A 488 -13.63 -16.92 -10.83
CA SER A 488 -14.48 -16.45 -9.75
C SER A 488 -13.72 -15.88 -8.55
N GLY A 489 -14.18 -14.73 -8.04
CA GLY A 489 -13.69 -14.09 -6.82
C GLY A 489 -14.17 -14.77 -5.53
N PHE A 490 -13.45 -14.52 -4.42
CA PHE A 490 -13.91 -14.90 -3.08
C PHE A 490 -13.18 -14.09 -1.97
N PHE A 491 -13.74 -12.93 -1.60
CA PHE A 491 -13.59 -12.38 -0.25
C PHE A 491 -14.95 -12.42 0.44
N ARG A 492 -15.08 -13.32 1.42
CA ARG A 492 -16.12 -13.25 2.46
C ARG A 492 -15.41 -13.34 3.80
N ARG A 493 -15.86 -12.46 4.70
CA ARG A 493 -15.49 -12.29 6.12
C ARG A 493 -14.96 -13.53 6.82
#